data_AF-A0ABC8LMI8-F1
#
_entry.id   AF-A0ABC8LMI8-F1
#
_cell.length_a   1.000
_cell.length_b   1.000
_cell.length_c   1.000
_cell.angle_alpha   90.00
_cell.angle_beta   90.00
_cell.angle_gamma   90.00
#
_symmetry.space_group_name_H-M   'P 1'
#
loop_
_entity.id
_entity.type
_entity.pdbx_description
1 polymer ?
#
loop_
_entity_poly.entity_id
_entity_poly.type
_entity_poly.pdbx_seq_one_letter_code
_entity_poly.pdbx_strand_id
1 'polypeptide(L)'
;MPTFDIKPNKVYKHLQALKTFKQSDKPFLHPSSSSSSLSFSPSTTSSQIKDSERLPIPPNRYTHLKKAWLGIYGPVYEHMKVDIRMNLESYKVELKTRADTPDVSNLSKSADFVQAFMLGSDISDAIRLLGKEELVVD
;
A
#
# COMPACT_ATOMS: atom_id res chain seq x y z
N MET A 1 8.52 -18.91 -31.57
CA MET A 1 8.23 -17.89 -30.54
C MET A 1 8.90 -18.33 -29.24
N PRO A 2 9.56 -17.42 -28.51
CA PRO A 2 10.65 -17.79 -27.58
C PRO A 2 10.14 -18.32 -26.24
N THR A 3 10.80 -19.39 -25.78
CA THR A 3 10.68 -20.03 -24.47
C THR A 3 11.37 -19.17 -23.41
N PHE A 4 10.68 -18.82 -22.33
CA PHE A 4 11.27 -18.13 -21.18
C PHE A 4 11.77 -19.15 -20.16
N ASP A 5 13.09 -19.33 -20.11
CA ASP A 5 13.81 -20.03 -19.06
C ASP A 5 13.85 -19.18 -17.77
N ILE A 6 13.22 -19.67 -16.70
CA ILE A 6 13.31 -19.08 -15.36
C ILE A 6 14.28 -19.94 -14.54
N LYS A 7 15.48 -19.43 -14.25
CA LYS A 7 16.45 -20.07 -13.33
C LYS A 7 16.23 -19.60 -11.88
N PRO A 8 16.38 -20.48 -10.88
CA PRO A 8 16.13 -20.14 -9.47
C PRO A 8 17.36 -19.53 -8.76
N ASN A 9 17.06 -18.54 -7.90
CA ASN A 9 17.59 -18.26 -6.56
C ASN A 9 19.12 -18.07 -6.34
N LYS A 10 19.51 -16.87 -5.86
CA LYS A 10 20.81 -16.61 -5.22
C LYS A 10 20.60 -16.14 -3.78
N VAL A 11 20.55 -17.15 -2.91
CA VAL A 11 20.60 -17.09 -1.44
C VAL A 11 21.85 -16.34 -0.96
N TYR A 12 21.62 -15.42 -0.02
CA TYR A 12 22.46 -15.06 1.13
C TYR A 12 23.98 -15.21 1.00
N LYS A 13 24.69 -14.09 0.84
CA LYS A 13 26.08 -13.97 1.28
C LYS A 13 26.53 -12.50 1.44
N HIS A 14 26.11 -11.84 2.51
CA HIS A 14 26.87 -10.70 3.03
C HIS A 14 26.60 -10.44 4.52
N LEU A 15 26.90 -11.45 5.35
CA LEU A 15 27.29 -11.23 6.74
C LEU A 15 28.77 -11.60 6.83
N GLN A 16 29.64 -10.60 7.01
CA GLN A 16 30.89 -10.64 7.80
C GLN A 16 31.78 -9.42 7.51
N ALA A 17 31.72 -8.44 8.41
CA ALA A 17 32.70 -7.38 8.76
C ALA A 17 31.82 -6.24 9.29
N LEU A 18 31.79 -5.89 10.58
CA LEU A 18 32.90 -5.47 11.42
C LEU A 18 32.62 -5.89 12.87
N LYS A 19 33.57 -6.59 13.47
CA LYS A 19 33.62 -6.87 14.91
C LYS A 19 34.34 -5.72 15.63
N THR A 20 33.90 -5.51 16.88
CA THR A 20 34.66 -5.00 18.04
C THR A 20 35.09 -3.53 18.10
N PHE A 21 34.42 -2.75 18.94
CA PHE A 21 35.09 -1.84 19.86
C PHE A 21 34.41 -1.82 21.24
N LYS A 22 35.25 -1.71 22.26
CA LYS A 22 35.07 -2.07 23.68
C LYS A 22 34.29 -1.01 24.49
N GLN A 23 33.74 -1.51 25.59
CA GLN A 23 33.09 -0.82 26.72
C GLN A 23 34.11 -0.32 27.77
N SER A 24 33.84 0.83 28.41
CA SER A 24 34.31 1.16 29.78
C SER A 24 33.53 2.33 30.41
N ASP A 25 32.90 2.03 31.56
CA ASP A 25 32.70 2.82 32.81
C ASP A 25 31.90 4.16 32.82
N LYS A 26 31.02 4.52 33.78
CA LYS A 26 30.44 3.97 35.03
C LYS A 26 29.27 4.90 35.51
N PRO A 27 28.55 4.63 36.63
CA PRO A 27 27.11 4.87 36.80
C PRO A 27 26.75 6.07 37.69
N PHE A 28 25.49 6.52 37.66
CA PHE A 28 24.78 7.09 38.83
C PHE A 28 23.26 6.82 38.72
N LEU A 29 22.67 6.27 39.78
CA LEU A 29 21.22 6.18 39.99
C LEU A 29 20.62 7.59 40.16
N HIS A 30 19.35 7.78 39.79
CA HIS A 30 18.21 7.99 40.71
C HIS A 30 16.87 7.84 39.92
N PRO A 31 15.78 7.42 40.57
CA PRO A 31 14.48 7.14 39.95
C PRO A 31 13.53 8.34 40.02
N SER A 32 12.66 8.55 39.02
CA SER A 32 11.43 9.34 39.22
C SER A 32 10.38 9.12 38.13
N SER A 33 9.18 8.76 38.61
CA SER A 33 7.83 9.03 38.09
C SER A 33 7.54 8.97 36.59
N SER A 34 6.76 7.93 36.26
CA SER A 34 5.41 8.07 35.68
C SER A 34 5.06 9.41 35.05
N SER A 35 5.25 9.52 33.73
CA SER A 35 4.29 10.21 32.86
C SER A 35 4.44 9.60 31.47
N SER A 36 3.53 8.70 31.13
CA SER A 36 3.28 8.28 29.75
C SER A 36 2.81 9.49 28.94
N SER A 37 3.77 10.27 28.44
CA SER A 37 3.50 11.19 27.35
C SER A 37 3.57 10.37 26.07
N LEU A 38 2.38 10.11 25.51
CA LEU A 38 2.20 9.56 24.18
C LEU A 38 2.97 10.45 23.21
N SER A 39 4.16 10.00 22.80
CA SER A 39 4.88 10.62 21.71
C SER A 39 4.13 10.30 20.42
N PHE A 40 3.14 11.13 20.09
CA PHE A 40 2.74 11.30 18.71
C PHE A 40 3.93 11.92 18.00
N SER A 41 4.78 11.09 17.39
CA SER A 41 5.66 11.59 16.34
C SER A 41 4.75 12.13 15.25
N PRO A 42 4.74 13.45 14.96
CA PRO A 42 4.15 13.89 13.71
C PRO A 42 5.05 13.27 12.65
N SER A 43 4.56 12.24 11.95
CA SER A 43 5.25 11.72 10.78
C SER A 43 5.34 12.89 9.82
N THR A 44 6.52 13.50 9.76
CA THR A 44 6.88 14.56 8.83
C THR A 44 6.39 14.14 7.46
N THR A 45 5.24 14.69 7.07
CA THR A 45 4.69 14.52 5.74
C THR A 45 5.55 15.41 4.87
N SER A 46 6.74 14.91 4.52
CA SER A 46 7.36 15.27 3.27
C SER A 46 6.29 14.97 2.22
N SER A 47 5.70 16.02 1.65
CA SER A 47 4.75 15.97 0.53
C SER A 47 5.47 15.42 -0.70
N GLN A 48 5.98 14.20 -0.62
CA GLN A 48 6.34 13.38 -1.75
C GLN A 48 5.02 13.05 -2.43
N ILE A 49 4.85 13.56 -3.64
CA ILE A 49 3.79 13.16 -4.55
C ILE A 49 3.92 11.63 -4.69
N LYS A 50 2.98 10.89 -4.11
CA LYS A 50 2.98 9.42 -4.21
C LYS A 50 2.47 9.06 -5.60
N ASP A 51 3.35 8.46 -6.40
CA ASP A 51 3.00 7.94 -7.74
C ASP A 51 2.60 6.45 -7.72
N SER A 52 2.78 5.77 -6.57
CA SER A 52 2.41 4.37 -6.42
C SER A 52 2.02 4.01 -4.99
N GLU A 53 1.11 3.06 -4.87
CA GLU A 53 0.57 2.57 -3.60
C GLU A 53 0.46 1.05 -3.62
N ARG A 54 0.69 0.42 -2.46
CA ARG A 54 0.62 -1.05 -2.33
C ARG A 54 -0.24 -1.41 -1.13
N LEU A 55 -1.28 -2.19 -1.38
CA LEU A 55 -2.24 -2.61 -0.37
C LEU A 55 -2.10 -4.12 -0.12
N PRO A 56 -1.82 -4.56 1.12
CA PRO A 56 -1.79 -5.98 1.46
C PRO A 56 -3.20 -6.56 1.44
N ILE A 57 -3.34 -7.76 0.87
CA ILE A 57 -4.61 -8.51 0.83
C ILE A 57 -4.67 -9.44 2.04
N PRO A 58 -5.70 -9.35 2.91
CA PRO A 58 -5.92 -10.33 3.95
C PRO A 58 -6.14 -11.74 3.36
N PRO A 59 -5.54 -12.81 3.93
CA PRO A 59 -5.63 -14.16 3.37
C PRO A 59 -7.06 -14.65 3.10
N ASN A 60 -8.00 -14.30 4.00
CA ASN A 60 -9.41 -14.67 3.91
C ASN A 60 -10.19 -13.88 2.83
N ARG A 61 -9.67 -12.75 2.35
CA ARG A 61 -10.33 -11.90 1.34
C ARG A 61 -9.86 -12.18 -0.08
N TYR A 62 -8.77 -12.94 -0.26
CA TYR A 62 -8.16 -13.20 -1.56
C TYR A 62 -9.11 -13.89 -2.57
N THR A 63 -9.81 -14.94 -2.15
CA THR A 63 -10.78 -15.65 -3.00
C THR A 63 -11.92 -14.74 -3.44
N HIS A 64 -12.36 -13.83 -2.57
CA HIS A 64 -13.42 -12.88 -2.87
C HIS A 64 -12.94 -11.79 -3.83
N LEU A 65 -11.73 -11.27 -3.61
CA LEU A 65 -11.07 -10.30 -4.49
C LEU A 65 -10.90 -10.85 -5.91
N LYS A 66 -10.48 -12.10 -6.07
CA LYS A 66 -10.36 -12.75 -7.39
C LYS A 66 -11.68 -12.80 -8.16
N LYS A 67 -12.78 -13.16 -7.49
CA LYS A 67 -14.11 -13.26 -8.12
C LYS A 67 -14.64 -11.89 -8.55
N ALA A 68 -14.37 -10.87 -7.75
CA ALA A 68 -14.82 -9.49 -7.95
C ALA A 68 -13.86 -8.64 -8.79
N TRP A 69 -12.71 -9.17 -9.22
CA TRP A 69 -11.61 -8.36 -9.76
C TRP A 69 -12.02 -7.46 -10.93
N LEU A 70 -12.83 -7.97 -11.86
CA LEU A 70 -13.27 -7.18 -13.02
C LEU A 70 -14.13 -5.97 -12.60
N GLY A 71 -14.94 -6.10 -11.55
CA GLY A 71 -15.74 -5.00 -11.01
C GLY A 71 -14.91 -3.94 -10.28
N ILE A 72 -13.69 -4.28 -9.86
CA ILE A 72 -12.72 -3.35 -9.25
C ILE A 72 -11.84 -2.72 -10.32
N TYR A 73 -11.38 -3.53 -11.28
CA TYR A 73 -10.46 -3.13 -12.34
C TYR A 73 -11.06 -2.03 -13.23
N GLY A 74 -12.28 -2.24 -13.75
CA GLY A 74 -12.94 -1.31 -14.66
C GLY A 74 -12.97 0.14 -14.14
N PRO A 75 -13.58 0.42 -12.98
CA PRO A 75 -13.69 1.80 -12.50
C PRO A 75 -12.33 2.43 -12.16
N VAL A 76 -11.34 1.66 -11.70
CA VAL A 76 -10.00 2.20 -11.39
C VAL A 76 -9.20 2.48 -12.68
N TYR A 77 -9.20 1.54 -13.62
CA TYR A 77 -8.42 1.67 -14.85
C TYR A 77 -9.05 2.67 -15.83
N GLU A 78 -10.37 2.60 -16.02
CA GLU A 78 -11.06 3.35 -17.06
C GLU A 78 -11.44 4.76 -16.59
N HIS A 79 -11.96 4.91 -15.36
CA HIS A 79 -12.43 6.22 -14.88
C HIS A 79 -11.31 6.99 -14.18
N MET A 80 -10.60 6.33 -13.26
CA MET A 80 -9.52 7.00 -12.50
C MET A 80 -8.22 7.13 -13.29
N LYS A 81 -8.09 6.37 -14.41
CA LYS A 81 -6.88 6.27 -15.24
C LYS A 81 -5.66 5.84 -14.41
N VAL A 82 -5.84 4.94 -13.45
CA VAL A 82 -4.78 4.41 -12.59
C VAL A 82 -4.48 2.97 -13.00
N ASP A 83 -3.20 2.60 -13.12
CA ASP A 83 -2.82 1.21 -13.35
C ASP A 83 -2.98 0.42 -12.05
N ILE A 84 -3.63 -0.75 -12.15
CA ILE A 84 -3.97 -1.59 -10.99
C ILE A 84 -3.65 -3.04 -11.29
N ARG A 85 -2.90 -3.68 -10.39
CA ARG A 85 -2.42 -5.07 -10.56
C ARG A 85 -2.57 -5.85 -9.27
N MET A 86 -3.07 -7.08 -9.39
CA MET A 86 -3.06 -8.04 -8.29
C MET A 86 -1.78 -8.88 -8.36
N ASN A 87 -0.91 -8.73 -7.36
CA ASN A 87 0.26 -9.56 -7.19
C ASN A 87 -0.11 -10.81 -6.36
N LEU A 88 -0.17 -11.95 -7.03
CA LEU A 88 -0.61 -13.22 -6.44
C LEU A 88 0.46 -13.87 -5.55
N GLU A 89 1.73 -13.57 -5.78
CA GLU A 89 2.84 -14.13 -5.00
C GLU A 89 2.99 -13.42 -3.65
N SER A 90 2.90 -12.09 -3.66
CA SER A 90 3.03 -11.29 -2.45
C SER A 90 1.72 -10.95 -1.75
N TYR A 91 0.58 -11.42 -2.28
CA TYR A 91 -0.77 -11.10 -1.83
C TYR A 91 -0.98 -9.59 -1.65
N LYS A 92 -0.66 -8.81 -2.70
CA LYS A 92 -0.79 -7.36 -2.69
C LYS A 92 -1.55 -6.87 -3.91
N VAL A 93 -2.28 -5.77 -3.74
CA VAL A 93 -2.74 -4.93 -4.84
C VAL A 93 -1.74 -3.79 -5.00
N GLU A 94 -1.26 -3.60 -6.21
CA GLU A 94 -0.33 -2.55 -6.58
C GLU A 94 -1.07 -1.55 -7.46
N LEU A 95 -1.03 -0.26 -7.07
CA LEU A 95 -1.61 0.84 -7.82
C LEU A 95 -0.49 1.80 -8.24
N LYS A 96 -0.61 2.35 -9.45
CA LYS A 96 0.36 3.31 -9.98
C LYS A 96 -0.33 4.34 -10.86
N THR A 97 0.06 5.60 -10.72
CA THR A 97 -0.35 6.64 -11.65
C THR A 97 0.20 6.37 -13.05
N ARG A 98 -0.56 6.79 -14.05
CA ARG A 98 -0.24 6.72 -15.46
C ARG A 98 -0.03 8.13 -16.01
N ALA A 99 0.52 8.24 -17.21
CA ALA A 99 0.69 9.52 -17.89
C ALA A 99 -0.64 10.23 -18.19
N ASP A 100 -1.74 9.47 -18.29
CA ASP A 100 -3.10 9.94 -18.51
C ASP A 100 -3.94 10.01 -17.22
N THR A 101 -3.34 9.81 -16.04
CA THR A 101 -4.02 10.08 -14.77
C THR A 101 -4.23 11.59 -14.62
N PRO A 102 -5.48 12.08 -14.52
CA PRO A 102 -5.74 13.52 -14.48
C PRO A 102 -5.22 14.15 -13.18
N ASP A 103 -5.38 13.45 -12.06
CA ASP A 103 -5.01 13.93 -10.74
C ASP A 103 -4.33 12.86 -9.89
N VAL A 104 -3.30 13.24 -9.15
CA VAL A 104 -2.61 12.34 -8.20
C VAL A 104 -3.58 11.84 -7.11
N SER A 105 -4.59 12.64 -6.75
CA SER A 105 -5.62 12.25 -5.78
C SER A 105 -6.41 11.00 -6.19
N ASN A 106 -6.46 10.69 -7.49
CA ASN A 106 -7.11 9.49 -7.99
C ASN A 106 -6.42 8.21 -7.53
N LEU A 107 -5.11 8.25 -7.29
CA LEU A 107 -4.38 7.11 -6.73
C LEU A 107 -4.90 6.80 -5.31
N SER A 108 -4.96 7.81 -4.45
CA SER A 108 -5.43 7.65 -3.07
C SER A 108 -6.90 7.22 -3.01
N LYS A 109 -7.78 7.83 -3.82
CA LYS A 109 -9.19 7.40 -3.94
C LYS A 109 -9.32 5.95 -4.40
N SER A 110 -8.49 5.53 -5.36
CA SER A 110 -8.47 4.15 -5.85
C SER A 110 -7.98 3.18 -4.77
N ALA A 111 -7.01 3.59 -3.96
CA ALA A 111 -6.55 2.81 -2.83
C ALA A 111 -7.65 2.66 -1.75
N ASP A 112 -8.33 3.75 -1.41
CA ASP A 112 -9.44 3.75 -0.46
C ASP A 112 -10.61 2.87 -0.94
N PHE A 113 -10.94 2.93 -2.23
CA PHE A 113 -11.93 2.06 -2.86
C PHE A 113 -11.59 0.56 -2.71
N VAL A 114 -10.35 0.19 -3.04
CA VAL A 114 -9.88 -1.20 -2.90
C VAL A 114 -9.86 -1.62 -1.43
N GLN A 115 -9.44 -0.74 -0.53
CA GLN A 115 -9.41 -1.01 0.90
C GLN A 115 -10.82 -1.18 1.48
N ALA A 116 -11.79 -0.35 1.09
CA ALA A 116 -13.19 -0.49 1.49
C ALA A 116 -13.78 -1.83 1.05
N PHE A 117 -13.46 -2.27 -0.17
CA PHE A 117 -13.83 -3.61 -0.65
C PHE A 117 -13.17 -4.71 0.20
N MET A 118 -11.88 -4.58 0.54
CA MET A 118 -11.20 -5.55 1.41
C MET A 118 -11.84 -5.65 2.79
N LEU A 119 -12.31 -4.53 3.34
CA LEU A 119 -13.03 -4.45 4.62
C LEU A 119 -14.46 -5.03 4.58
N GLY A 120 -14.96 -5.40 3.39
CA GLY A 120 -16.25 -6.08 3.24
C GLY A 120 -17.35 -5.23 2.62
N SER A 121 -17.05 -4.01 2.16
CA SER A 121 -18.04 -3.20 1.42
C SER A 121 -18.32 -3.82 0.06
N ASP A 122 -19.57 -3.74 -0.39
CA ASP A 122 -19.94 -4.11 -1.75
C ASP A 122 -19.29 -3.17 -2.77
N ILE A 123 -18.99 -3.70 -3.95
CA ILE A 123 -18.36 -2.92 -5.04
C ILE A 123 -19.21 -1.70 -5.39
N SER A 124 -20.53 -1.90 -5.54
CA SER A 124 -21.49 -0.84 -5.84
C SER A 124 -21.48 0.29 -4.81
N ASP A 125 -21.23 -0.05 -3.54
CA ASP A 125 -21.16 0.93 -2.47
C ASP A 125 -19.82 1.66 -2.44
N ALA A 126 -18.73 0.89 -2.56
CA ALA A 126 -17.37 1.41 -2.55
C ALA A 126 -17.10 2.34 -3.76
N ILE A 127 -17.77 2.16 -4.91
CA ILE A 127 -17.63 3.04 -6.09
C ILE A 127 -17.86 4.52 -5.75
N ARG A 128 -18.65 4.83 -4.71
CA ARG A 128 -18.86 6.23 -4.27
C ARG A 128 -17.55 6.93 -3.87
N LEU A 129 -16.55 6.18 -3.39
CA LEU A 129 -15.24 6.71 -3.00
C LEU A 129 -14.41 7.20 -4.19
N LEU A 130 -14.68 6.69 -5.40
CA LEU A 130 -13.99 7.11 -6.62
C LEU A 130 -14.47 8.48 -7.11
N GLY A 131 -15.56 9.00 -6.55
CA GLY A 131 -16.20 10.23 -6.98
C GLY A 131 -17.29 9.93 -8.00
N LYS A 132 -18.54 9.86 -7.52
CA LYS A 132 -19.64 10.28 -8.38
C LYS A 132 -19.51 11.79 -8.51
N GLU A 133 -19.27 12.26 -9.73
CA GLU A 133 -19.64 13.61 -10.10
C GLU A 133 -21.11 13.79 -9.67
N GLU A 134 -21.33 14.77 -8.79
CA GLU A 134 -22.64 15.14 -8.33
C GLU A 134 -23.50 15.43 -9.56
N LEU A 135 -24.59 14.69 -9.73
CA LEU A 135 -25.61 15.02 -10.71
C LEU A 135 -26.08 16.44 -10.40
N VAL A 136 -25.64 17.43 -11.18
CA VAL A 136 -26.31 18.73 -11.21
C VAL A 136 -27.71 18.45 -11.77
N VAL A 137 -28.68 18.43 -10.87
CA VAL A 137 -30.10 18.49 -11.22
C VAL A 137 -30.44 19.98 -11.26
N ASP A 138 -30.63 20.46 -12.50
CA ASP A 138 -31.19 21.74 -12.98
C ASP A 138 -31.53 22.83 -11.95
#